data_AF-A0A947VXW8-F1
#
_entry.id   AF-A0A947VXW8-F1
#
_cell.length_a   1.000
_cell.length_b   1.000
_cell.length_c   1.000
_cell.angle_alpha   90.00
_cell.angle_beta   90.00
_cell.angle_gamma   90.00
#
_symmetry.space_group_name_H-M   'P 1'
#
loop_
_entity.id
_entity.type
_entity.pdbx_description
1 polymer ?
#
loop_
_entity_poly.entity_id
_entity_poly.type
_entity_poly.pdbx_seq_one_letter_code
_entity_poly.pdbx_strand_id
1 'polypeptide(L)'
;MADTNTTASSTRIDIGLSKEDQARIEALRKVRVEKETKSIKDRFAKLNELVASFSKIKLKEKVNFFQLLAVMINAGMPIIRSLYVLSEQVENPRFAKIIYSLAKRMEEGKSLSEAMQTHSKLFSESERGMVASGEATGNLNDILKNIASQAEKGAMIIGKVKGAMIYPAAIMVIMVAALFLLLTLVVPQITSVFAESGQELPKSTQILIWASDFAIHSWYIILAIAVALFAAVYMFSKSDTGKYSLNFGILFVPVFGKIIKKVMIARFARMLALLLDAGIPIVKSLEINANAVGNEVYKKRINYAAQDVTQGIPLGENLTDSSWLFPPMVASMILVGEKTANITEVATKIAEYYESEVDTAVSSLSRLMEPVILVVMGLTVGFLVSAIMQPIIGLSDLTSVL
;
A
#
# COMPACT_ATOMS: atom_id res chain seq x y z
N MET A 1 -65.52 28.09 29.34
CA MET A 1 -64.06 28.32 29.38
C MET A 1 -63.54 28.05 27.98
N ALA A 2 -63.61 29.07 27.12
CA ALA A 2 -62.48 29.92 26.69
C ALA A 2 -61.57 29.15 25.71
N ASP A 3 -61.85 29.20 24.41
CA ASP A 3 -61.38 30.20 23.42
C ASP A 3 -59.85 30.27 23.26
N THR A 4 -59.36 30.02 22.04
CA THR A 4 -58.63 31.01 21.20
C THR A 4 -57.94 30.33 20.01
N ASN A 5 -58.34 30.67 18.78
CA ASN A 5 -57.42 31.18 17.73
C ASN A 5 -58.15 31.51 16.42
N THR A 6 -58.70 32.72 16.38
CA THR A 6 -58.20 33.84 15.55
C THR A 6 -57.57 33.51 14.18
N THR A 7 -58.41 33.68 13.16
CA THR A 7 -58.19 34.40 11.88
C THR A 7 -56.79 34.50 11.24
N ALA A 8 -56.71 34.07 9.98
CA ALA A 8 -56.11 34.90 8.92
C ALA A 8 -56.80 34.61 7.57
N SER A 9 -57.85 35.39 7.30
CA SER A 9 -58.44 35.55 5.97
C SER A 9 -57.36 36.07 5.01
N SER A 10 -56.95 35.26 4.03
CA SER A 10 -56.04 35.70 2.99
C SER A 10 -56.82 36.47 1.93
N THR A 11 -56.80 37.80 2.04
CA THR A 11 -57.24 38.71 0.98
C THR A 11 -56.35 38.48 -0.24
N ARG A 12 -56.84 37.72 -1.23
CA ARG A 12 -56.22 37.69 -2.57
C ARG A 12 -56.45 39.05 -3.21
N ILE A 13 -55.43 39.88 -3.21
CA ILE A 13 -55.36 41.03 -4.10
C ILE A 13 -55.13 40.46 -5.50
N ASP A 14 -56.20 40.31 -6.29
CA ASP A 14 -56.11 40.09 -7.73
C ASP A 14 -55.57 41.38 -8.37
N ILE A 15 -54.26 41.54 -8.33
CA ILE A 15 -53.56 42.42 -9.26
C ILE A 15 -53.80 41.79 -10.62
N GLY A 16 -54.65 42.41 -11.43
CA GLY A 16 -54.96 41.96 -12.79
C GLY A 16 -53.72 41.98 -13.68
N LEU A 17 -52.88 40.95 -13.55
CA LEU A 17 -51.85 40.66 -14.54
C LEU A 17 -52.56 40.09 -15.78
N SER A 18 -52.28 40.68 -16.94
CA SER A 18 -52.73 40.14 -18.23
C SER A 18 -52.30 38.67 -18.33
N LYS A 19 -53.09 37.82 -19.00
CA LYS A 19 -52.72 36.41 -19.26
C LYS A 19 -51.34 36.30 -19.92
N GLU A 20 -50.93 37.32 -20.69
CA GLU A 20 -49.60 37.42 -21.28
C GLU A 20 -48.49 37.67 -20.25
N ASP A 21 -48.75 38.46 -19.21
CA ASP A 21 -47.76 38.75 -18.17
C ASP A 21 -47.58 37.57 -17.23
N GLN A 22 -48.66 36.83 -16.93
CA GLN A 22 -48.57 35.57 -16.19
C GLN A 22 -47.77 34.52 -16.99
N ALA A 23 -48.00 34.42 -18.30
CA ALA A 23 -47.25 33.52 -19.18
C ALA A 23 -45.75 33.91 -19.28
N ARG A 24 -45.43 35.21 -19.31
CA ARG A 24 -44.05 35.72 -19.30
C ARG A 24 -43.33 35.42 -17.99
N ILE A 25 -44.00 35.59 -16.85
CA ILE A 25 -43.43 35.26 -15.53
C ILE A 25 -43.17 33.75 -15.41
N GLU A 26 -44.08 32.91 -15.90
CA GLU A 26 -43.89 31.47 -15.87
C GLU A 26 -42.75 31.01 -16.81
N ALA A 27 -42.62 31.62 -17.99
CA ALA A 27 -41.50 31.37 -18.91
C ALA A 27 -40.16 31.77 -18.29
N LEU A 28 -40.07 32.95 -17.66
CA LEU A 28 -38.87 33.41 -16.96
C LEU A 28 -38.50 32.51 -15.78
N ARG A 29 -39.50 31.99 -15.05
CA ARG A 29 -39.30 31.04 -13.97
C ARG A 29 -38.77 29.69 -14.49
N LYS A 30 -39.30 29.17 -15.61
CA LYS A 30 -38.80 27.94 -16.24
C LYS A 30 -37.35 28.08 -16.70
N VAL A 31 -37.01 29.19 -17.36
CA VAL A 31 -35.62 29.48 -17.80
C VAL A 31 -34.67 29.63 -16.60
N ARG A 32 -35.11 30.26 -15.51
CA ARG A 32 -34.31 30.41 -14.29
C ARG A 32 -34.08 29.08 -13.57
N VAL A 33 -35.13 28.27 -13.42
CA VAL A 33 -35.02 26.92 -12.84
C VAL A 33 -34.12 26.03 -13.71
N GLU A 34 -34.23 26.09 -15.03
CA GLU A 34 -33.36 25.32 -15.93
C GLU A 34 -31.89 25.75 -15.83
N LYS A 35 -31.62 27.07 -15.73
CA LYS A 35 -30.27 27.60 -15.50
C LYS A 35 -29.70 27.21 -14.14
N GLU A 36 -30.49 27.28 -13.08
CA GLU A 36 -30.07 26.87 -11.73
C GLU A 36 -29.83 25.35 -11.66
N THR A 37 -30.67 24.55 -12.34
CA THR A 37 -30.51 23.08 -12.41
C THR A 37 -29.27 22.68 -13.21
N LYS A 38 -28.96 23.35 -14.32
CA LYS A 38 -27.70 23.15 -15.09
C LYS A 38 -26.48 23.56 -14.26
N SER A 39 -26.53 24.72 -13.61
CA SER A 39 -25.45 25.21 -12.73
C SER A 39 -25.16 24.27 -11.56
N ILE A 40 -26.20 23.72 -10.92
CA ILE A 40 -26.06 22.75 -9.83
C ILE A 40 -25.45 21.43 -10.36
N LYS A 41 -25.95 20.90 -11.49
CA LYS A 41 -25.37 19.70 -12.12
C LYS A 41 -23.91 19.89 -12.52
N ASP A 42 -23.52 21.05 -13.05
CA ASP A 42 -22.14 21.36 -13.41
C ASP A 42 -21.23 21.49 -12.18
N ARG A 43 -21.74 22.03 -11.06
CA ARG A 43 -21.00 22.08 -9.78
C ARG A 43 -20.83 20.70 -9.15
N PHE A 44 -21.85 19.84 -9.19
CA PHE A 44 -21.76 18.45 -8.75
C PHE A 44 -20.84 17.62 -9.66
N ALA A 45 -20.89 17.83 -10.97
CA ALA A 45 -19.97 17.21 -11.92
C ALA A 45 -18.53 17.62 -11.61
N LYS A 46 -18.25 18.92 -11.43
CA LYS A 46 -16.93 19.42 -11.04
C LYS A 46 -16.46 18.90 -9.69
N LEU A 47 -17.33 18.82 -8.67
CA LEU A 47 -17.00 18.23 -7.37
C LEU A 47 -16.68 16.74 -7.50
N ASN A 48 -17.44 16.00 -8.30
CA ASN A 48 -17.19 14.58 -8.55
C ASN A 48 -15.90 14.37 -9.37
N GLU A 49 -15.57 15.26 -10.30
CA GLU A 49 -14.28 15.26 -11.00
C GLU A 49 -13.11 15.51 -10.03
N LEU A 50 -13.29 16.44 -9.10
CA LEU A 50 -12.29 16.79 -8.10
C LEU A 50 -12.08 15.60 -7.14
N VAL A 51 -13.16 15.03 -6.60
CA VAL A 51 -13.10 13.84 -5.73
C VAL A 51 -12.52 12.62 -6.46
N ALA A 52 -12.90 12.40 -7.71
CA ALA A 52 -12.32 11.35 -8.54
C ALA A 52 -10.82 11.58 -8.81
N SER A 53 -10.35 12.82 -8.94
CA SER A 53 -8.91 13.07 -9.14
C SER A 53 -8.06 12.71 -7.90
N PHE A 54 -8.67 12.74 -6.71
CA PHE A 54 -8.01 12.41 -5.43
C PHE A 54 -8.10 10.94 -5.02
N SER A 55 -8.96 10.12 -5.64
CA SER A 55 -9.03 8.71 -5.25
C SER A 55 -7.74 7.96 -5.63
N LYS A 56 -7.21 7.17 -4.68
CA LYS A 56 -6.03 6.33 -4.88
C LYS A 56 -6.45 4.98 -5.41
N ILE A 57 -5.87 4.55 -6.52
CA ILE A 57 -6.17 3.24 -7.12
C ILE A 57 -5.47 2.16 -6.30
N LYS A 58 -6.25 1.21 -5.79
CA LYS A 58 -5.71 0.11 -4.96
C LYS A 58 -5.05 -0.93 -5.87
N LEU A 59 -4.02 -1.61 -5.36
CA LEU A 59 -3.36 -2.70 -6.09
C LEU A 59 -4.38 -3.78 -6.53
N LYS A 60 -5.33 -4.14 -5.66
CA LYS A 60 -6.39 -5.12 -5.95
C LYS A 60 -7.27 -4.71 -7.14
N GLU A 61 -7.60 -3.43 -7.27
CA GLU A 61 -8.39 -2.93 -8.43
C GLU A 61 -7.61 -3.13 -9.73
N LYS A 62 -6.31 -2.80 -9.72
CA LYS A 62 -5.42 -2.99 -10.86
C LYS A 62 -5.25 -4.47 -11.25
N VAL A 63 -5.14 -5.37 -10.27
CA VAL A 63 -5.11 -6.83 -10.49
C VAL A 63 -6.39 -7.29 -11.19
N ASN A 64 -7.55 -6.91 -10.65
CA ASN A 64 -8.85 -7.26 -11.21
C ASN A 64 -9.01 -6.74 -12.63
N PHE A 65 -8.51 -5.53 -12.93
CA PHE A 65 -8.51 -4.98 -14.28
C PHE A 65 -7.79 -5.89 -15.28
N PHE A 66 -6.56 -6.31 -14.98
CA PHE A 66 -5.81 -7.19 -15.88
C PHE A 66 -6.45 -8.59 -16.00
N GLN A 67 -6.97 -9.14 -14.90
CA GLN A 67 -7.67 -10.43 -14.92
C GLN A 67 -8.92 -10.38 -15.79
N LEU A 68 -9.80 -9.40 -15.57
CA LEU A 68 -11.05 -9.30 -16.32
C LEU A 68 -10.79 -8.94 -17.78
N LEU A 69 -9.80 -8.08 -18.07
CA LEU A 69 -9.40 -7.78 -19.43
C LEU A 69 -8.90 -9.04 -20.16
N ALA A 70 -8.02 -9.83 -19.52
CA ALA A 70 -7.56 -11.10 -20.08
C ALA A 70 -8.73 -12.07 -20.32
N VAL A 71 -9.65 -12.22 -19.36
CA VAL A 71 -10.84 -13.09 -19.50
C VAL A 71 -11.71 -12.67 -20.68
N MET A 72 -12.02 -11.38 -20.81
CA MET A 72 -12.87 -10.88 -21.90
C MET A 72 -12.22 -11.08 -23.26
N ILE A 73 -10.93 -10.79 -23.40
CA ILE A 73 -10.21 -10.96 -24.67
C ILE A 73 -10.09 -12.44 -25.04
N ASN A 74 -9.83 -13.32 -24.06
CA ASN A 74 -9.82 -14.77 -24.28
C ASN A 74 -11.19 -15.31 -24.70
N ALA A 75 -12.28 -14.68 -24.25
CA ALA A 75 -13.64 -14.98 -24.70
C ALA A 75 -13.96 -14.44 -26.10
N GLY A 76 -12.98 -13.84 -26.79
CA GLY A 76 -13.12 -13.30 -28.14
C GLY A 76 -13.72 -11.88 -28.19
N MET A 77 -13.87 -11.20 -27.05
CA MET A 77 -14.35 -9.82 -27.03
C MET A 77 -13.26 -8.87 -27.59
N PRO A 78 -13.60 -7.94 -28.49
CA PRO A 78 -12.67 -6.92 -28.96
C PRO A 78 -12.14 -6.06 -27.80
N ILE A 79 -10.83 -5.80 -27.77
CA ILE A 79 -10.15 -5.14 -26.65
C ILE A 79 -10.73 -3.76 -26.30
N ILE A 80 -11.08 -2.95 -27.30
CA ILE A 80 -11.69 -1.63 -27.10
C ILE A 80 -13.03 -1.78 -26.38
N ARG A 81 -13.84 -2.78 -26.78
CA ARG A 81 -15.13 -3.06 -26.14
C ARG A 81 -14.93 -3.55 -24.70
N SER A 82 -13.95 -4.42 -24.47
CA SER A 82 -13.60 -4.89 -23.12
C SER A 82 -13.21 -3.72 -22.21
N LEU A 83 -12.41 -2.78 -22.69
CA LEU A 83 -12.03 -1.58 -21.92
C LEU A 83 -13.25 -0.72 -21.56
N TYR A 84 -14.22 -0.52 -22.48
CA TYR A 84 -15.46 0.19 -22.13
C TYR A 84 -16.26 -0.53 -21.04
N VAL A 85 -16.48 -1.84 -21.18
CA VAL A 85 -17.20 -2.63 -20.16
C VAL A 85 -16.50 -2.53 -18.80
N LEU A 86 -15.17 -2.63 -18.77
CA LEU A 86 -14.40 -2.48 -17.54
C LEU A 86 -14.48 -1.06 -16.97
N SER A 87 -14.53 -0.04 -17.81
CA SER A 87 -14.66 1.34 -17.34
C SER A 87 -16.00 1.58 -16.62
N GLU A 88 -17.06 0.86 -16.98
CA GLU A 88 -18.38 0.93 -16.36
C GLU A 88 -18.48 0.10 -15.06
N GLN A 89 -17.70 -0.99 -14.96
CA GLN A 89 -17.76 -1.91 -13.82
C GLN A 89 -16.83 -1.53 -12.65
N VAL A 90 -15.81 -0.71 -12.90
CA VAL A 90 -14.83 -0.36 -11.87
C VAL A 90 -15.42 0.65 -10.88
N GLU A 91 -15.41 0.28 -9.59
CA GLU A 91 -15.92 1.12 -8.50
C GLU A 91 -15.19 2.45 -8.34
N ASN A 92 -13.88 2.48 -8.67
CA ASN A 92 -13.06 3.65 -8.48
C ASN A 92 -13.23 4.63 -9.66
N PRO A 93 -13.81 5.82 -9.44
CA PRO A 93 -14.16 6.74 -10.53
C PRO A 93 -12.93 7.26 -11.28
N ARG A 94 -11.77 7.38 -10.61
CA ARG A 94 -10.51 7.72 -11.28
C ARG A 94 -10.08 6.64 -12.23
N PHE A 95 -10.17 5.38 -11.78
CA PHE A 95 -9.71 4.27 -12.57
C PHE A 95 -10.64 4.02 -13.75
N ALA A 96 -11.95 4.14 -13.55
CA ALA A 96 -12.95 4.18 -14.62
C ALA A 96 -12.60 5.21 -15.71
N LYS A 97 -12.29 6.47 -15.33
CA LYS A 97 -11.86 7.52 -16.27
C LYS A 97 -10.58 7.15 -17.02
N ILE A 98 -9.60 6.56 -16.32
CA ILE A 98 -8.35 6.13 -16.95
C ILE A 98 -8.62 5.02 -17.96
N ILE A 99 -9.38 3.99 -17.61
CA ILE A 99 -9.72 2.87 -18.51
C ILE A 99 -10.50 3.37 -19.73
N TYR A 100 -11.47 4.25 -19.52
CA TYR A 100 -12.21 4.92 -20.61
C TYR A 100 -11.25 5.69 -21.54
N SER A 101 -10.27 6.42 -20.98
CA SER A 101 -9.27 7.12 -21.77
C SER A 101 -8.37 6.18 -22.57
N LEU A 102 -8.11 4.96 -22.07
CA LEU A 102 -7.38 3.94 -22.82
C LEU A 102 -8.19 3.49 -24.03
N ALA A 103 -9.48 3.16 -23.84
CA ALA A 103 -10.38 2.76 -24.92
C ALA A 103 -10.43 3.81 -26.04
N LYS A 104 -10.66 5.08 -25.66
CA LYS A 104 -10.72 6.20 -26.61
C LYS A 104 -9.43 6.39 -27.39
N ARG A 105 -8.26 6.30 -26.74
CA ARG A 105 -6.97 6.41 -27.43
C ARG A 105 -6.74 5.27 -28.42
N MET A 106 -7.22 4.07 -28.11
CA MET A 106 -7.16 2.95 -29.04
C MET A 106 -8.10 3.13 -30.24
N GLU A 107 -9.28 3.72 -30.05
CA GLU A 107 -10.15 4.13 -31.17
C GLU A 107 -9.50 5.18 -32.06
N GLU A 108 -8.69 6.08 -31.48
CA GLU A 108 -7.88 7.07 -32.21
C GLU A 108 -6.68 6.44 -32.95
N GLY A 109 -6.52 5.11 -32.90
CA GLY A 109 -5.49 4.36 -33.61
C GLY A 109 -4.17 4.19 -32.85
N LYS A 110 -4.12 4.53 -31.55
CA LYS A 110 -2.95 4.26 -30.70
C LYS A 110 -2.93 2.81 -30.23
N SER A 111 -1.74 2.27 -30.01
CA SER A 111 -1.62 0.96 -29.35
C SER A 111 -2.05 1.05 -27.88
N LEU A 112 -2.42 -0.08 -27.27
CA LEU A 112 -2.68 -0.17 -25.82
C LEU A 112 -1.44 0.22 -25.03
N SER A 113 -0.24 -0.21 -25.45
CA SER A 113 1.00 0.16 -24.76
C SER A 113 1.26 1.67 -24.79
N GLU A 114 1.01 2.35 -25.92
CA GLU A 114 1.08 3.81 -26.04
C GLU A 114 0.01 4.50 -25.17
N ALA A 115 -1.22 3.97 -25.16
CA ALA A 115 -2.29 4.50 -24.32
C ALA A 115 -1.91 4.40 -22.82
N MET A 116 -1.35 3.26 -22.40
CA MET A 116 -0.88 3.04 -21.03
C MET A 116 0.30 3.94 -20.64
N GLN A 117 1.15 4.35 -21.58
CA GLN A 117 2.25 5.29 -21.31
C GLN A 117 1.77 6.64 -20.78
N THR A 118 0.60 7.10 -21.21
CA THR A 118 0.00 8.35 -20.71
C THR A 118 -0.35 8.31 -19.22
N HIS A 119 -0.42 7.10 -18.65
CA HIS A 119 -0.68 6.83 -17.24
C HIS A 119 0.48 6.05 -16.59
N SER A 120 1.72 6.44 -16.86
CA SER A 120 2.95 5.78 -16.40
C SER A 120 3.11 5.65 -14.87
N LYS A 121 2.36 6.44 -14.09
CA LYS A 121 2.29 6.31 -12.61
C LYS A 121 1.43 5.12 -12.17
N LEU A 122 0.46 4.71 -12.98
CA LEU A 122 -0.44 3.59 -12.69
C LEU A 122 0.10 2.29 -13.28
N PHE A 123 0.47 2.30 -14.56
CA PHE A 123 1.00 1.14 -15.26
C PHE A 123 2.52 1.14 -15.17
N SER A 124 3.11 0.07 -14.65
CA SER A 124 4.57 -0.03 -14.51
C SER A 124 5.24 -0.13 -15.88
N GLU A 125 6.53 0.19 -15.95
CA GLU A 125 7.29 0.03 -17.19
C GLU A 125 7.31 -1.43 -17.68
N SER A 126 7.32 -2.38 -16.74
CA SER A 126 7.24 -3.80 -17.01
C SER A 126 5.91 -4.21 -17.64
N GLU A 127 4.78 -3.71 -17.13
CA GLU A 127 3.46 -3.94 -17.71
C GLU A 127 3.35 -3.35 -19.11
N ARG A 128 3.80 -2.10 -19.30
CA ARG A 128 3.77 -1.44 -20.61
C ARG A 128 4.66 -2.14 -21.63
N GLY A 129 5.87 -2.55 -21.22
CA GLY A 129 6.82 -3.26 -22.08
C GLY A 129 6.33 -4.64 -22.48
N MET A 130 5.73 -5.39 -21.55
CA MET A 130 5.09 -6.67 -21.86
C MET A 130 3.94 -6.49 -22.85
N VAL A 131 3.02 -5.54 -22.61
CA VAL A 131 1.92 -5.24 -23.55
C VAL A 131 2.46 -4.85 -24.92
N ALA A 132 3.46 -3.97 -25.01
CA ALA A 132 4.07 -3.57 -26.28
C ALA A 132 4.63 -4.77 -27.06
N SER A 133 5.29 -5.70 -26.35
CA SER A 133 5.79 -6.94 -26.94
C SER A 133 4.65 -7.82 -27.44
N GLY A 134 3.60 -8.00 -26.64
CA GLY A 134 2.42 -8.78 -27.03
C GLY A 134 1.67 -8.20 -28.22
N GLU A 135 1.65 -6.87 -28.36
CA GLU A 135 1.11 -6.20 -29.55
C GLU A 135 1.97 -6.43 -30.78
N ALA A 136 3.30 -6.36 -30.64
CA ALA A 136 4.23 -6.58 -31.74
C ALA A 136 4.27 -8.04 -32.22
N THR A 137 4.13 -9.01 -31.31
CA THR A 137 4.17 -10.46 -31.62
C THR A 137 2.80 -11.07 -31.87
N GLY A 138 1.72 -10.30 -31.70
CA GLY A 138 0.34 -10.79 -31.80
C GLY A 138 -0.10 -11.71 -30.66
N ASN A 139 0.73 -11.85 -29.60
CA ASN A 139 0.43 -12.69 -28.44
C ASN A 139 -0.08 -11.90 -27.22
N LEU A 140 -0.88 -10.86 -27.44
CA LEU A 140 -1.38 -9.99 -26.37
C LEU A 140 -2.21 -10.77 -25.32
N ASN A 141 -2.91 -11.83 -25.74
CA ASN A 141 -3.78 -12.63 -24.87
C ASN A 141 -2.99 -13.32 -23.75
N ASP A 142 -1.91 -14.02 -24.09
CA ASP A 142 -1.10 -14.72 -23.10
C ASP A 142 -0.30 -13.74 -22.25
N ILE A 143 0.15 -12.64 -22.84
CA ILE A 143 0.80 -11.56 -22.10
C ILE A 143 -0.11 -10.96 -21.03
N LEU A 144 -1.38 -10.71 -21.34
CA LEU A 144 -2.33 -10.19 -20.36
C LEU A 144 -2.63 -11.21 -19.26
N LYS A 145 -2.70 -12.52 -19.57
CA LYS A 145 -2.78 -13.59 -18.54
C LYS A 145 -1.55 -13.59 -17.64
N ASN A 146 -0.36 -13.45 -18.21
CA ASN A 146 0.90 -13.42 -17.47
C ASN A 146 0.99 -12.18 -16.56
N ILE A 147 0.58 -11.00 -17.05
CA ILE A 147 0.47 -9.79 -16.24
C ILE A 147 -0.52 -9.98 -15.09
N ALA A 148 -1.70 -10.53 -15.37
CA ALA A 148 -2.72 -10.80 -14.37
C ALA A 148 -2.21 -11.75 -13.27
N SER A 149 -1.58 -12.87 -13.66
CA SER A 149 -1.00 -13.84 -12.74
C SER A 149 0.11 -13.24 -11.88
N GLN A 150 1.01 -12.44 -12.47
CA GLN A 150 2.04 -11.74 -11.70
C GLN A 150 1.44 -10.75 -10.69
N ALA A 151 0.46 -9.97 -11.13
CA ALA A 151 -0.20 -8.99 -10.28
C ALA A 151 -0.92 -9.68 -9.10
N GLU A 152 -1.58 -10.80 -9.35
CA GLU A 152 -2.25 -11.63 -8.34
C GLU A 152 -1.27 -12.20 -7.32
N LYS A 153 -0.19 -12.86 -7.77
CA LYS A 153 0.85 -13.39 -6.88
C LYS A 153 1.47 -12.27 -6.03
N GLY A 154 1.74 -11.12 -6.64
CA GLY A 154 2.25 -9.94 -5.93
C GLY A 154 1.27 -9.45 -4.85
N ALA A 155 -0.02 -9.37 -5.16
CA ALA A 155 -1.06 -9.00 -4.21
C ALA A 155 -1.24 -10.04 -3.10
N MET A 156 -1.14 -11.33 -3.41
CA MET A 156 -1.24 -12.43 -2.45
C MET A 156 -0.09 -12.36 -1.43
N ILE A 157 1.16 -12.17 -1.88
CA ILE A 157 2.32 -12.02 -0.98
C ILE A 157 2.11 -10.83 -0.04
N ILE A 158 1.71 -9.67 -0.58
CA ILE A 158 1.45 -8.47 0.23
C ILE A 158 0.29 -8.73 1.21
N GLY A 159 -0.76 -9.42 0.76
CA GLY A 159 -1.91 -9.80 1.57
C GLY A 159 -1.52 -10.70 2.74
N LYS A 160 -0.70 -11.74 2.49
CA LYS A 160 -0.17 -12.64 3.52
C LYS A 160 0.68 -11.89 4.54
N VAL A 161 1.59 -11.03 4.09
CA VAL A 161 2.42 -10.19 4.98
C VAL A 161 1.56 -9.27 5.83
N LYS A 162 0.56 -8.60 5.23
CA LYS A 162 -0.36 -7.74 5.99
C LYS A 162 -1.19 -8.54 6.98
N GLY A 163 -1.72 -9.69 6.58
CA GLY A 163 -2.51 -10.58 7.44
C GLY A 163 -1.73 -11.05 8.65
N ALA A 164 -0.47 -11.46 8.45
CA ALA A 164 0.43 -11.86 9.52
C ALA A 164 0.71 -10.74 10.54
N MET A 165 0.59 -9.46 10.14
CA MET A 165 0.84 -8.30 11.00
C MET A 165 -0.39 -7.80 11.76
N ILE A 166 -1.59 -8.25 11.42
CA ILE A 166 -2.82 -7.82 12.12
C ILE A 166 -2.78 -8.25 13.59
N TYR A 167 -2.41 -9.50 13.87
CA TYR A 167 -2.39 -10.03 15.23
C TYR A 167 -1.37 -9.32 16.14
N PRO A 168 -0.08 -9.17 15.76
CA PRO A 168 0.87 -8.40 16.56
C PRO A 168 0.45 -6.95 16.76
N ALA A 169 -0.10 -6.30 15.73
CA ALA A 169 -0.58 -4.92 15.85
C ALA A 169 -1.74 -4.80 16.85
N ALA A 170 -2.70 -5.73 16.83
CA ALA A 170 -3.84 -5.71 17.75
C ALA A 170 -3.40 -5.84 19.21
N ILE A 171 -2.47 -6.76 19.51
CA ILE A 171 -1.95 -6.94 20.88
C ILE A 171 -1.13 -5.72 21.32
N MET A 172 -0.30 -5.16 20.45
CA MET A 172 0.45 -3.94 20.76
C MET A 172 -0.48 -2.77 21.09
N VAL A 173 -1.59 -2.61 20.37
CA VAL A 173 -2.59 -1.58 20.68
C VAL A 173 -3.23 -1.80 22.05
N ILE A 174 -3.62 -3.04 22.37
CA ILE A 174 -4.19 -3.37 23.70
C ILE A 174 -3.17 -3.13 24.81
N MET A 175 -1.90 -3.53 24.62
CA MET A 175 -0.83 -3.31 25.59
C MET A 175 -0.58 -1.83 25.83
N VAL A 176 -0.48 -1.03 24.77
CA VAL A 176 -0.28 0.44 24.89
C VAL A 176 -1.49 1.08 25.58
N ALA A 177 -2.71 0.66 25.26
CA ALA A 177 -3.92 1.16 25.92
C ALA A 177 -3.95 0.80 27.42
N ALA A 178 -3.57 -0.43 27.78
CA ALA A 178 -3.48 -0.87 29.18
C ALA A 178 -2.41 -0.08 29.95
N LEU A 179 -1.23 0.13 29.35
CA LEU A 179 -0.17 0.96 29.92
C LEU A 179 -0.65 2.40 30.14
N PHE A 180 -1.31 2.98 29.15
CA PHE A 180 -1.84 4.34 29.24
C PHE A 180 -2.87 4.48 30.38
N LEU A 181 -3.82 3.55 30.47
CA LEU A 181 -4.83 3.54 31.55
C LEU A 181 -4.16 3.44 32.93
N LEU A 182 -3.16 2.56 33.07
CA LEU A 182 -2.45 2.39 34.32
C LEU A 182 -1.68 3.64 34.72
N LEU A 183 -0.94 4.25 33.79
CA LEU A 183 -0.18 5.48 34.04
C LEU A 183 -1.10 6.64 34.42
N THR A 184 -2.29 6.73 33.83
CA THR A 184 -3.22 7.85 34.04
C THR A 184 -4.13 7.70 35.26
N LEU A 185 -4.52 6.48 35.64
CA LEU A 185 -5.47 6.25 36.73
C LEU A 185 -4.82 5.65 37.98
N VAL A 186 -3.96 4.66 37.82
CA VAL A 186 -3.45 3.84 38.94
C VAL A 186 -2.23 4.49 39.58
N VAL A 187 -1.26 4.93 38.77
CA VAL A 187 -0.01 5.52 39.27
C VAL A 187 -0.24 6.77 40.13
N PRO A 188 -1.13 7.71 39.75
CA PRO A 188 -1.41 8.91 40.56
C PRO A 188 -1.96 8.59 41.95
N GLN A 189 -2.81 7.57 42.05
CA GLN A 189 -3.38 7.14 43.33
C GLN A 189 -2.32 6.57 44.29
N ILE A 190 -1.35 5.83 43.75
CA ILE A 190 -0.23 5.32 44.57
C ILE A 190 0.67 6.49 44.98
N THR A 191 0.92 7.44 44.09
CA THR A 191 1.77 8.59 44.40
C THR A 191 1.20 9.49 45.49
N SER A 192 -0.12 9.72 45.50
CA SER A 192 -0.76 10.52 46.54
C SER A 192 -0.59 9.90 47.93
N VAL A 193 -0.73 8.57 48.06
CA VAL A 193 -0.54 7.86 49.33
C VAL A 193 0.91 7.94 49.83
N PHE A 194 1.88 7.91 48.91
CA PHE A 194 3.30 8.06 49.24
C PHE A 194 3.69 9.49 49.63
N ALA A 195 3.13 10.48 48.96
CA ALA A 195 3.36 11.89 49.28
C ALA A 195 2.89 12.23 50.71
N GLU A 196 1.80 11.61 51.17
CA GLU A 196 1.28 11.77 52.53
C GLU A 196 2.13 11.09 53.62
N SER A 197 2.89 10.05 53.26
CA SER A 197 3.71 9.27 54.20
C SER A 197 5.16 9.79 54.33
N GLY A 198 5.55 10.83 53.58
CA GLY A 198 6.80 11.59 53.77
C GLY A 198 8.10 10.84 53.43
N GLN A 199 8.02 9.67 52.79
CA GLN A 199 9.19 8.91 52.35
C GLN A 199 9.52 9.09 50.86
N GLU A 200 10.80 8.95 50.53
CA GLU A 200 11.26 8.98 49.13
C GLU A 200 10.79 7.73 48.36
N LEU A 201 10.18 7.96 47.20
CA LEU A 201 9.72 6.90 46.31
C LEU A 201 10.90 6.08 45.75
N PRO A 202 10.76 4.75 45.60
CA PRO A 202 11.75 3.93 44.91
C PRO A 202 12.04 4.43 43.49
N LYS A 203 13.29 4.27 43.03
CA LYS A 203 13.74 4.78 41.70
C LYS A 203 12.90 4.24 40.53
N SER A 204 12.46 2.98 40.59
CA SER A 204 11.56 2.36 39.62
C SER A 204 10.21 3.11 39.52
N THR A 205 9.64 3.49 40.65
CA THR A 205 8.38 4.26 40.74
C THR A 205 8.60 5.71 40.30
N GLN A 206 9.74 6.33 40.61
CA GLN A 206 10.08 7.68 40.10
C GLN A 206 10.14 7.73 38.56
N ILE A 207 10.74 6.71 37.92
CA ILE A 207 10.74 6.59 36.45
C ILE A 207 9.32 6.44 35.91
N LEU A 208 8.47 5.67 36.60
CA LEU A 208 7.09 5.46 36.21
C LEU A 208 6.24 6.74 36.34
N ILE A 209 6.45 7.53 37.40
CA ILE A 209 5.78 8.82 37.61
C ILE A 209 6.25 9.83 36.56
N TRP A 210 7.55 9.89 36.29
CA TRP A 210 8.07 10.75 35.22
C TRP A 210 7.49 10.36 33.85
N ALA A 211 7.39 9.05 33.56
CA ALA A 211 6.75 8.56 32.35
C ALA A 211 5.24 8.86 32.31
N SER A 212 4.54 8.79 33.45
CA SER A 212 3.14 9.15 33.60
C SER A 212 2.91 10.65 33.36
N ASP A 213 3.67 11.51 34.04
CA ASP A 213 3.59 12.97 33.88
C ASP A 213 3.91 13.39 32.44
N PHE A 214 4.93 12.78 31.83
CA PHE A 214 5.25 13.01 30.43
C PHE A 214 4.13 12.52 29.50
N ALA A 215 3.54 11.35 29.76
CA ALA A 215 2.44 10.81 28.98
C ALA A 215 1.14 11.61 29.13
N ILE A 216 0.88 12.25 30.28
CA ILE A 216 -0.32 13.04 30.53
C ILE A 216 -0.15 14.48 30.04
N HIS A 217 0.95 15.14 30.40
CA HIS A 217 1.17 16.56 30.14
C HIS A 217 1.85 16.85 28.79
N SER A 218 2.51 15.86 28.17
CA SER A 218 3.28 16.03 26.93
C SER A 218 2.86 15.07 25.80
N TRP A 219 1.66 14.47 25.88
CA TRP A 219 1.19 13.55 24.82
C TRP A 219 1.15 14.20 23.43
N TYR A 220 0.85 15.50 23.35
CA TYR A 220 0.87 16.27 22.10
C TYR A 220 2.29 16.44 21.55
N ILE A 221 3.32 16.47 22.41
CA ILE A 221 4.74 16.49 22.00
C ILE A 221 5.12 15.13 21.42
N ILE A 222 4.69 14.02 22.04
CA ILE A 222 4.91 12.67 21.52
C ILE A 222 4.26 12.52 20.14
N LEU A 223 3.01 12.98 20.00
CA LEU A 223 2.31 13.00 18.71
C LEU A 223 3.04 13.88 17.69
N ALA A 224 3.49 15.07 18.07
CA ALA A 224 4.21 15.98 17.20
C ALA A 224 5.56 15.39 16.73
N ILE A 225 6.32 14.76 17.63
CA ILE A 225 7.57 14.05 17.30
C ILE A 225 7.28 12.87 16.37
N ALA A 226 6.24 12.08 16.65
CA ALA A 226 5.87 10.94 15.80
C ALA A 226 5.48 11.40 14.38
N VAL A 227 4.69 12.47 14.27
CA VAL A 227 4.31 13.07 12.99
C VAL A 227 5.53 13.66 12.27
N ALA A 228 6.41 14.37 12.99
CA ALA A 228 7.63 14.94 12.43
C ALA A 228 8.60 13.86 11.93
N LEU A 229 8.79 12.79 12.70
CA LEU A 229 9.60 11.63 12.32
C LEU A 229 8.99 10.92 11.09
N PHE A 230 7.68 10.70 11.11
CA PHE A 230 6.98 10.13 9.96
C PHE A 230 7.14 10.99 8.71
N ALA A 231 6.98 12.31 8.82
CA ALA A 231 7.17 13.24 7.73
C ALA A 231 8.62 13.25 7.23
N ALA A 232 9.60 13.23 8.14
CA ALA A 232 11.03 13.16 7.79
C ALA A 232 11.36 11.88 7.03
N VAL A 233 10.93 10.72 7.53
CA VAL A 233 11.12 9.42 6.86
C VAL A 233 10.38 9.40 5.51
N TYR A 234 9.17 9.94 5.46
CA TYR A 234 8.39 10.03 4.23
C TYR A 234 9.09 10.88 3.17
N MET A 235 9.58 12.07 3.54
CA MET A 235 10.33 12.95 2.63
C MET A 235 11.65 12.30 2.21
N PHE A 236 12.39 11.69 3.14
CA PHE A 236 13.63 10.97 2.85
C PHE A 236 13.39 9.82 1.87
N SER A 237 12.32 9.03 2.06
CA SER A 237 11.92 7.93 1.17
C SER A 237 11.44 8.38 -0.22
N LYS A 238 11.22 9.68 -0.45
CA LYS A 238 10.95 10.20 -1.80
C LYS A 238 12.22 10.54 -2.57
N SER A 239 13.31 10.91 -1.88
CA SER A 239 14.60 11.20 -2.51
C SER A 239 15.25 9.92 -3.06
N ASP A 240 15.99 10.02 -4.15
CA ASP A 240 16.62 8.85 -4.77
C ASP A 240 17.69 8.22 -3.86
N THR A 241 18.49 9.07 -3.19
CA THR A 241 19.46 8.64 -2.17
C THR A 241 18.77 7.97 -0.99
N GLY A 242 17.69 8.56 -0.48
CA GLY A 242 16.98 8.00 0.67
C GLY A 242 16.25 6.71 0.37
N LYS A 243 15.68 6.54 -0.83
CA LYS A 243 15.14 5.25 -1.29
C LYS A 243 16.22 4.18 -1.31
N TYR A 244 17.39 4.47 -1.87
CA TYR A 244 18.49 3.52 -1.93
C TYR A 244 18.96 3.14 -0.52
N SER A 245 19.22 4.12 0.36
CA SER A 245 19.69 3.87 1.73
C SER A 245 18.68 3.08 2.57
N LEU A 246 17.39 3.39 2.49
CA LEU A 246 16.34 2.64 3.18
C LEU A 246 16.23 1.20 2.65
N ASN A 247 16.21 1.05 1.32
CA ASN A 247 16.18 -0.25 0.66
C ASN A 247 17.44 -1.09 0.91
N PHE A 248 18.57 -0.45 1.16
CA PHE A 248 19.79 -1.11 1.57
C PHE A 248 19.69 -1.56 3.02
N GLY A 249 19.37 -0.65 3.95
CA GLY A 249 19.26 -0.95 5.37
C GLY A 249 18.27 -2.07 5.69
N ILE A 250 17.11 -2.10 5.01
CA ILE A 250 16.09 -3.12 5.22
C ILE A 250 16.57 -4.54 4.85
N LEU A 251 17.56 -4.68 3.96
CA LEU A 251 18.14 -5.97 3.58
C LEU A 251 19.01 -6.59 4.68
N PHE A 252 19.45 -5.80 5.66
CA PHE A 252 20.27 -6.25 6.80
C PHE A 252 19.43 -6.51 8.06
N VAL A 253 18.16 -6.10 8.08
CA VAL A 253 17.28 -6.36 9.21
C VAL A 253 17.11 -7.88 9.38
N PRO A 254 17.37 -8.44 10.58
CA PRO A 254 17.15 -9.86 10.84
C PRO A 254 15.72 -10.29 10.51
N VAL A 255 15.57 -11.52 10.00
CA VAL A 255 14.29 -12.08 9.51
C VAL A 255 13.73 -11.36 8.27
N PHE A 256 13.42 -10.07 8.34
CA PHE A 256 12.83 -9.29 7.24
C PHE A 256 13.74 -9.19 6.02
N GLY A 257 15.03 -8.92 6.22
CA GLY A 257 16.00 -8.82 5.12
C GLY A 257 16.08 -10.11 4.31
N LYS A 258 16.04 -11.28 4.98
CA LYS A 258 16.01 -12.59 4.31
C LYS A 258 14.74 -12.77 3.48
N ILE A 259 13.58 -12.37 4.00
CA ILE A 259 12.30 -12.42 3.27
C ILE A 259 12.34 -11.51 2.05
N ILE A 260 12.80 -10.26 2.22
CA ILE A 260 12.86 -9.29 1.12
C ILE A 260 13.78 -9.79 0.01
N LYS A 261 14.96 -10.34 0.33
CA LYS A 261 15.85 -10.95 -0.67
C LYS A 261 15.15 -12.06 -1.46
N LYS A 262 14.47 -12.98 -0.77
CA LYS A 262 13.68 -14.05 -1.44
C LYS A 262 12.59 -13.49 -2.35
N VAL A 263 11.86 -12.46 -1.90
CA VAL A 263 10.84 -11.77 -2.73
C VAL A 263 11.48 -11.11 -3.95
N MET A 264 12.62 -10.44 -3.80
CA MET A 264 13.30 -9.78 -4.92
C MET A 264 13.81 -10.81 -5.94
N ILE A 265 14.37 -11.94 -5.49
CA ILE A 265 14.82 -13.03 -6.38
C ILE A 265 13.64 -13.66 -7.11
N ALA A 266 12.54 -13.97 -6.40
CA ALA A 266 11.32 -14.50 -6.99
C ALA A 266 10.77 -13.58 -8.09
N ARG A 267 10.67 -12.27 -7.80
CA ARG A 267 10.22 -11.25 -8.78
C ARG A 267 11.16 -11.14 -9.96
N PHE A 268 12.47 -11.06 -9.70
CA PHE A 268 13.49 -10.99 -10.74
C PHE A 268 13.38 -12.17 -11.70
N ALA A 269 13.37 -13.40 -11.17
CA ALA A 269 13.32 -14.61 -11.97
C ALA A 269 11.99 -14.75 -12.71
N ARG A 270 10.85 -14.44 -12.06
CA ARG A 270 9.53 -14.50 -12.70
C ARG A 270 9.42 -13.51 -13.85
N MET A 271 9.85 -12.27 -13.63
CA MET A 271 9.80 -11.23 -14.64
C MET A 271 10.74 -11.55 -15.81
N LEU A 272 11.96 -12.03 -15.52
CA LEU A 272 12.90 -12.45 -16.56
C LEU A 272 12.32 -13.58 -17.41
N ALA A 273 11.75 -14.61 -16.78
CA ALA A 273 11.12 -15.72 -17.48
C ALA A 273 10.01 -15.23 -18.43
N LEU A 274 9.11 -14.37 -17.93
CA LEU A 274 7.98 -13.89 -18.73
C LEU A 274 8.37 -12.98 -19.89
N LEU A 275 9.41 -12.15 -19.71
CA LEU A 275 9.91 -11.31 -20.81
C LEU A 275 10.61 -12.15 -21.88
N LEU A 276 11.40 -13.14 -21.46
CA LEU A 276 12.07 -14.05 -22.40
C LEU A 276 11.08 -14.96 -23.14
N ASP A 277 10.06 -15.47 -22.43
CA ASP A 277 8.95 -16.25 -23.01
C ASP A 277 8.15 -15.41 -24.03
N ALA A 278 8.00 -14.11 -23.77
CA ALA A 278 7.41 -13.14 -24.69
C ALA A 278 8.28 -12.83 -25.92
N GLY A 279 9.47 -13.42 -26.03
CA GLY A 279 10.42 -13.19 -27.12
C GLY A 279 11.24 -11.91 -27.00
N ILE A 280 11.24 -11.24 -25.84
CA ILE A 280 12.00 -10.00 -25.64
C ILE A 280 13.48 -10.35 -25.44
N PRO A 281 14.42 -9.73 -26.18
CA PRO A 281 15.86 -9.98 -26.04
C PRO A 281 16.35 -9.81 -24.60
N ILE A 282 17.31 -10.64 -24.17
CA ILE A 282 17.77 -10.71 -22.76
C ILE A 282 18.22 -9.37 -22.18
N VAL A 283 18.98 -8.58 -22.94
CA VAL A 283 19.43 -7.24 -22.51
C VAL A 283 18.23 -6.34 -22.22
N LYS A 284 17.27 -6.30 -23.14
CA LYS A 284 16.06 -5.49 -22.96
C LYS A 284 15.19 -6.02 -21.81
N SER A 285 15.13 -7.34 -21.66
CA SER A 285 14.44 -7.99 -20.56
C SER A 285 15.04 -7.60 -19.20
N LEU A 286 16.37 -7.51 -19.09
CA LEU A 286 17.04 -7.06 -17.86
C LEU A 286 16.76 -5.58 -17.55
N GLU A 287 16.79 -4.69 -18.55
CA GLU A 287 16.44 -3.27 -18.36
C GLU A 287 15.01 -3.10 -17.83
N ILE A 288 14.04 -3.80 -18.43
CA ILE A 288 12.64 -3.75 -18.01
C ILE A 288 12.49 -4.33 -16.60
N ASN A 289 13.18 -5.44 -16.30
CA ASN A 289 13.14 -6.11 -15.01
C ASN A 289 13.73 -5.24 -13.88
N ALA A 290 14.80 -4.50 -14.15
CA ALA A 290 15.39 -3.57 -13.19
C ALA A 290 14.37 -2.54 -12.68
N ASN A 291 13.48 -2.05 -13.56
CA ASN A 291 12.40 -1.12 -13.19
C ASN A 291 11.20 -1.81 -12.51
N ALA A 292 11.09 -3.14 -12.60
CA ALA A 292 9.99 -3.93 -12.06
C ALA A 292 10.25 -4.54 -10.67
N VAL A 293 11.51 -4.83 -10.33
CA VAL A 293 11.89 -5.58 -9.13
C VAL A 293 11.43 -4.92 -7.82
N GLY A 294 11.36 -3.58 -7.80
CA GLY A 294 10.77 -2.78 -6.71
C GLY A 294 11.70 -2.48 -5.54
N ASN A 295 12.99 -2.79 -5.65
CA ASN A 295 14.03 -2.41 -4.69
C ASN A 295 15.20 -1.74 -5.44
N GLU A 296 15.58 -0.54 -5.03
CA GLU A 296 16.59 0.28 -5.73
C GLU A 296 17.99 -0.37 -5.76
N VAL A 297 18.33 -1.18 -4.75
CA VAL A 297 19.61 -1.91 -4.71
C VAL A 297 19.63 -3.00 -5.78
N TYR A 298 18.56 -3.79 -5.88
CA TYR A 298 18.41 -4.79 -6.93
C TYR A 298 18.33 -4.14 -8.32
N LYS A 299 17.58 -3.05 -8.46
CA LYS A 299 17.47 -2.28 -9.71
C LYS A 299 18.84 -1.87 -10.23
N LYS A 300 19.66 -1.23 -9.39
CA LYS A 300 21.01 -0.81 -9.76
C LYS A 300 21.87 -2.01 -10.17
N ARG A 301 21.78 -3.13 -9.44
CA ARG A 301 22.54 -4.35 -9.76
C ARG A 301 22.12 -4.99 -11.08
N ILE A 302 20.82 -5.06 -11.36
CA ILE A 302 20.29 -5.63 -12.61
C ILE A 302 20.65 -4.73 -13.80
N ASN A 303 20.62 -3.40 -13.64
CA ASN A 303 21.08 -2.48 -14.69
C ASN A 303 22.57 -2.68 -15.03
N TYR A 304 23.43 -2.90 -14.03
CA TYR A 304 24.83 -3.26 -14.30
C TYR A 304 24.93 -4.60 -15.04
N ALA A 305 24.15 -5.60 -14.62
CA ALA A 305 24.13 -6.88 -15.34
C ALA A 305 23.69 -6.72 -16.81
N ALA A 306 22.70 -5.86 -17.10
CA ALA A 306 22.29 -5.58 -18.47
C ALA A 306 23.41 -4.97 -19.32
N GLN A 307 24.22 -4.07 -18.74
CA GLN A 307 25.38 -3.47 -19.41
C GLN A 307 26.46 -4.51 -19.69
N ASP A 308 26.77 -5.36 -18.71
CA ASP A 308 27.81 -6.39 -18.84
C ASP A 308 27.42 -7.48 -19.85
N VAL A 309 26.13 -7.88 -19.87
CA VAL A 309 25.59 -8.81 -20.88
C VAL A 309 25.66 -8.21 -22.29
N THR A 310 25.49 -6.88 -22.42
CA THR A 310 25.69 -6.20 -23.72
C THR A 310 27.15 -6.29 -24.19
N GLN A 311 28.10 -6.36 -23.26
CA GLN A 311 29.53 -6.55 -23.54
C GLN A 311 29.93 -8.02 -23.75
N GLY A 312 28.97 -8.95 -23.68
CA GLY A 312 29.20 -10.39 -23.89
C GLY A 312 29.58 -11.18 -22.65
N ILE A 313 29.52 -10.58 -21.45
CA ILE A 313 29.72 -11.29 -20.19
C ILE A 313 28.45 -12.11 -19.88
N PRO A 314 28.54 -13.43 -19.66
CA PRO A 314 27.38 -14.25 -19.34
C PRO A 314 26.62 -13.73 -18.10
N LEU A 315 25.30 -13.71 -18.16
CA LEU A 315 24.47 -13.21 -17.05
C LEU A 315 24.72 -14.00 -15.76
N GLY A 316 24.82 -15.33 -15.86
CA GLY A 316 25.05 -16.17 -14.69
C GLY A 316 26.40 -15.93 -14.03
N GLU A 317 27.44 -15.66 -14.83
CA GLU A 317 28.77 -15.28 -14.33
C GLU A 317 28.70 -13.93 -13.62
N ASN A 318 28.10 -12.93 -14.28
CA ASN A 318 27.93 -11.60 -13.72
C ASN A 318 27.24 -11.63 -12.35
N LEU A 319 26.14 -12.36 -12.21
CA LEU A 319 25.39 -12.44 -10.95
C LEU A 319 26.21 -13.01 -9.77
N THR A 320 27.27 -13.77 -10.04
CA THR A 320 28.18 -14.33 -9.01
C THR A 320 28.91 -13.23 -8.24
N ASP A 321 29.23 -12.10 -8.89
CA ASP A 321 29.88 -10.93 -8.26
C ASP A 321 29.02 -10.26 -7.18
N SER A 322 27.75 -10.66 -7.05
CA SER A 322 26.81 -10.14 -6.06
C SER A 322 26.10 -11.24 -5.30
N SER A 323 26.89 -12.20 -4.82
CA SER A 323 26.46 -13.32 -3.97
C SER A 323 25.57 -12.91 -2.77
N TRP A 324 25.74 -11.68 -2.27
CA TRP A 324 24.95 -11.14 -1.16
C TRP A 324 23.51 -10.73 -1.53
N LEU A 325 23.23 -10.51 -2.83
CA LEU A 325 21.90 -10.23 -3.41
C LEU A 325 21.34 -11.47 -4.13
N PHE A 326 22.19 -12.16 -4.89
CA PHE A 326 21.85 -13.34 -5.67
C PHE A 326 22.63 -14.54 -5.12
N PRO A 327 21.98 -15.48 -4.42
CA PRO A 327 22.65 -16.66 -3.90
C PRO A 327 23.35 -17.46 -5.01
N PRO A 328 24.48 -18.13 -4.72
CA PRO A 328 25.26 -18.86 -5.74
C PRO A 328 24.43 -19.83 -6.58
N MET A 329 23.44 -20.49 -5.97
CA MET A 329 22.49 -21.36 -6.68
C MET A 329 21.78 -20.64 -7.84
N VAL A 330 21.33 -19.39 -7.65
CA VAL A 330 20.63 -18.60 -8.67
C VAL A 330 21.56 -18.29 -9.83
N ALA A 331 22.77 -17.81 -9.54
CA ALA A 331 23.78 -17.49 -10.53
C ALA A 331 24.17 -18.73 -11.36
N SER A 332 24.45 -19.86 -10.68
CA SER A 332 24.79 -21.13 -11.32
C SER A 332 23.66 -21.68 -12.18
N MET A 333 22.41 -21.63 -11.70
CA MET A 333 21.27 -22.08 -12.49
C MET A 333 21.12 -21.24 -13.76
N ILE A 334 21.17 -19.90 -13.65
CA ILE A 334 21.10 -19.01 -14.82
C ILE A 334 22.24 -19.29 -15.79
N LEU A 335 23.47 -19.50 -15.30
CA LEU A 335 24.62 -19.85 -16.14
C LEU A 335 24.39 -21.17 -16.89
N VAL A 336 23.83 -22.18 -16.24
CA VAL A 336 23.47 -23.45 -16.88
C VAL A 336 22.39 -23.23 -17.95
N GLY A 337 21.34 -22.48 -17.61
CA GLY A 337 20.27 -22.15 -18.56
C GLY A 337 20.78 -21.35 -19.77
N GLU A 338 21.76 -20.48 -19.58
CA GLU A 338 22.39 -19.70 -20.65
C GLU A 338 23.23 -20.60 -21.56
N LYS A 339 24.00 -21.53 -20.99
CA LYS A 339 24.77 -22.52 -21.77
C LYS A 339 23.90 -23.52 -22.52
N THR A 340 22.72 -23.84 -22.01
CA THR A 340 21.77 -24.78 -22.65
C THR A 340 20.68 -24.08 -23.45
N ALA A 341 20.74 -22.75 -23.61
CA ALA A 341 19.72 -21.92 -24.26
C ALA A 341 18.30 -22.04 -23.66
N ASN A 342 18.18 -22.51 -22.40
CA ASN A 342 16.92 -22.72 -21.67
C ASN A 342 16.77 -21.76 -20.47
N ILE A 343 17.23 -20.51 -20.60
CA ILE A 343 17.13 -19.50 -19.52
C ILE A 343 15.68 -19.31 -19.05
N THR A 344 14.71 -19.30 -19.97
CA THR A 344 13.28 -19.11 -19.66
C THR A 344 12.76 -20.19 -18.70
N GLU A 345 13.05 -21.45 -18.97
CA GLU A 345 12.62 -22.58 -18.13
C GLU A 345 13.31 -22.52 -16.77
N VAL A 346 14.63 -22.29 -16.76
CA VAL A 346 15.41 -22.20 -15.52
C VAL A 346 14.95 -21.02 -14.65
N ALA A 347 14.73 -19.84 -15.24
CA ALA A 347 14.20 -18.67 -14.54
C ALA A 347 12.80 -18.94 -13.96
N THR A 348 11.96 -19.70 -14.68
CA THR A 348 10.65 -20.15 -14.18
C THR A 348 10.79 -21.03 -12.93
N LYS A 349 11.74 -21.98 -12.94
CA LYS A 349 12.01 -22.84 -11.77
C LYS A 349 12.59 -22.10 -10.59
N ILE A 350 13.50 -21.14 -10.82
CA ILE A 350 13.99 -20.25 -9.77
C ILE A 350 12.83 -19.45 -9.17
N ALA A 351 11.94 -18.90 -10.01
CA ALA A 351 10.78 -18.17 -9.54
C ALA A 351 9.85 -19.02 -8.68
N GLU A 352 9.49 -20.22 -9.13
CA GLU A 352 8.63 -21.17 -8.38
C GLU A 352 9.25 -21.54 -7.03
N TYR A 353 10.55 -21.85 -7.01
CA TYR A 353 11.28 -22.19 -5.79
C TYR A 353 11.28 -21.02 -4.80
N TYR A 354 11.65 -19.81 -5.23
CA TYR A 354 11.70 -18.66 -4.34
C TYR A 354 10.32 -18.14 -3.93
N GLU A 355 9.28 -18.29 -4.77
CA GLU A 355 7.88 -18.04 -4.39
C GLU A 355 7.46 -18.94 -3.22
N SER A 356 7.79 -20.24 -3.29
CA SER A 356 7.55 -21.18 -2.19
C SER A 356 8.35 -20.82 -0.93
N GLU A 357 9.63 -20.45 -1.10
CA GLU A 357 10.48 -20.03 0.01
C GLU A 357 9.99 -18.73 0.69
N VAL A 358 9.36 -17.82 -0.06
CA VAL A 358 8.69 -16.64 0.48
C VAL A 358 7.49 -17.07 1.31
N ASP A 359 6.65 -17.98 0.82
CA ASP A 359 5.48 -18.47 1.54
C ASP A 359 5.87 -19.15 2.87
N THR A 360 6.91 -19.99 2.84
CA THR A 360 7.47 -20.59 4.06
C THR A 360 8.01 -19.53 5.02
N ALA A 361 8.72 -18.51 4.50
CA ALA A 361 9.32 -17.48 5.33
C ALA A 361 8.26 -16.56 5.98
N VAL A 362 7.19 -16.21 5.26
CA VAL A 362 6.06 -15.45 5.82
C VAL A 362 5.35 -16.25 6.91
N SER A 363 5.16 -17.55 6.72
CA SER A 363 4.54 -18.43 7.71
C SER A 363 5.41 -18.58 8.97
N SER A 364 6.74 -18.64 8.80
CA SER A 364 7.69 -18.65 9.90
C SER A 364 7.77 -17.31 10.63
N LEU A 365 7.62 -16.19 9.93
CA LEU A 365 7.54 -14.87 10.55
C LEU A 365 6.35 -14.79 11.52
N SER A 366 5.17 -15.24 11.10
CA SER A 366 3.98 -15.28 11.98
C SER A 366 4.22 -16.10 13.24
N ARG A 367 4.88 -17.26 13.12
CA ARG A 367 5.21 -18.14 14.27
C ARG A 367 6.24 -17.50 15.20
N LEU A 368 7.22 -16.78 14.68
CA LEU A 368 8.21 -16.07 15.48
C LEU A 368 7.64 -14.87 16.21
N MET A 369 6.53 -14.29 15.74
CA MET A 369 5.88 -13.18 16.43
C MET A 369 5.28 -13.57 17.77
N GLU A 370 4.80 -14.80 17.93
CA GLU A 370 4.19 -15.25 19.19
C GLU A 370 5.18 -15.24 20.38
N PRO A 371 6.37 -15.87 20.30
CA PRO A 371 7.38 -15.76 21.35
C PRO A 371 7.82 -14.32 21.63
N VAL A 372 7.98 -13.50 20.58
CA VAL A 372 8.35 -12.09 20.73
C VAL A 372 7.28 -11.32 21.51
N ILE A 373 6.01 -11.52 21.17
CA ILE A 373 4.88 -10.92 21.88
C ILE A 373 4.86 -11.38 23.35
N LEU A 374 5.02 -12.67 23.62
CA LEU A 374 5.04 -13.20 24.98
C LEU A 374 6.19 -12.61 25.82
N VAL A 375 7.38 -12.48 25.25
CA VAL A 375 8.53 -11.85 25.93
C VAL A 375 8.25 -10.38 26.21
N VAL A 376 7.78 -9.62 25.22
CA VAL A 376 7.48 -8.19 25.38
C VAL A 376 6.35 -7.99 26.40
N MET A 377 5.29 -8.79 26.33
CA MET A 377 4.17 -8.75 27.26
C MET A 377 4.62 -9.13 28.68
N GLY A 378 5.41 -10.20 28.82
CA GLY A 378 5.95 -10.63 30.12
C GLY A 378 6.86 -9.58 30.75
N LEU A 379 7.75 -8.97 29.96
CA LEU A 379 8.60 -7.86 30.43
C LEU A 379 7.76 -6.65 30.84
N THR A 380 6.74 -6.31 30.05
CA THR A 380 5.85 -5.19 30.34
C THR A 380 5.05 -5.43 31.62
N VAL A 381 4.35 -6.56 31.72
CA VAL A 381 3.57 -6.92 32.90
C VAL A 381 4.46 -7.10 34.14
N GLY A 382 5.62 -7.74 33.99
CA GLY A 382 6.58 -7.90 35.08
C GLY A 382 7.10 -6.55 35.59
N PHE A 383 7.44 -5.63 34.68
CA PHE A 383 7.81 -4.26 35.03
C PHE A 383 6.67 -3.53 35.75
N LEU A 384 5.43 -3.67 35.27
CA LEU A 384 4.25 -3.07 35.90
C LEU A 384 4.01 -3.59 37.32
N VAL A 385 4.02 -4.90 37.50
CA VAL A 385 3.84 -5.53 38.81
C VAL A 385 4.95 -5.10 39.76
N SER A 386 6.21 -5.11 39.32
CA SER A 386 7.34 -4.68 40.13
C SER A 386 7.21 -3.21 40.55
N ALA A 387 6.81 -2.33 39.63
CA ALA A 387 6.68 -0.90 39.90
C ALA A 387 5.52 -0.56 40.85
N ILE A 388 4.47 -1.38 40.90
CA ILE A 388 3.34 -1.24 41.82
C ILE A 388 3.61 -1.91 43.18
N MET A 389 4.17 -3.13 43.16
CA MET A 389 4.36 -3.93 44.38
C MET A 389 5.48 -3.38 45.28
N GLN A 390 6.56 -2.83 44.71
CA GLN A 390 7.64 -2.25 45.51
C GLN A 390 7.15 -1.15 46.47
N PRO A 391 6.36 -0.16 46.03
CA PRO A 391 5.72 0.78 46.92
C PRO A 391 4.88 0.08 48.01
N ILE A 392 4.00 -0.85 47.64
CA ILE A 392 3.10 -1.51 48.61
C ILE A 392 3.89 -2.24 49.71
N ILE A 393 4.97 -2.95 49.34
CA ILE A 393 5.83 -3.65 50.30
C ILE A 393 6.52 -2.65 51.23
N GLY A 394 7.02 -1.53 50.69
CA GLY A 394 7.62 -0.47 51.51
C GLY A 394 6.66 0.12 52.55
N LEU A 395 5.37 0.25 52.21
CA LEU A 395 4.33 0.67 53.17
C LEU A 395 4.02 -0.40 54.22
N SER A 396 4.12 -1.69 53.87
CA SER A 396 3.87 -2.79 54.81
C SER A 396 4.98 -2.95 55.85
N ASP A 397 6.25 -2.79 55.46
CA ASP A 397 7.40 -2.85 56.38
C ASP A 397 7.36 -1.72 57.42
N LEU A 398 6.73 -0.58 57.09
CA LEU A 398 6.47 0.51 58.03
C LEU A 398 5.50 0.12 59.15
N THR A 399 4.53 -0.76 58.87
CA THR A 399 3.53 -1.18 59.87
C THR A 399 3.97 -2.35 60.73
N SER A 400 5.05 -3.06 60.38
CA SER A 400 5.61 -4.16 61.19
C SER A 400 6.70 -3.70 62.17
N VAL A 401 7.18 -2.46 62.03
CA VAL A 401 8.19 -1.83 62.90
C VAL A 401 7.56 -0.89 63.95
N LEU A 402 6.28 -0.54 63.79
CA LEU A 402 5.43 0.08 64.83
C LEU A 402 4.64 -1.00 65.57
#